data_AF-B0KWM2-F1
#
_entry.id   AF-B0KWM2-F1
#
_cell.length_a   1.000
_cell.length_b   1.000
_cell.length_c   1.000
_cell.angle_alpha   90.00
_cell.angle_beta   90.00
_cell.angle_gamma   90.00
#
_symmetry.space_group_name_H-M   'P 1'
#
loop_
_entity.id
_entity.type
_entity.pdbx_description
1 polymer ?
#
loop_
_entity_poly.entity_id
_entity_poly.type
_entity_poly.pdbx_seq_one_letter_code
_entity_poly.pdbx_strand_id
1 'polypeptide(L)'
;MPDFGIQLVPEHVEIRPLYHPRSPGLLQGSLHMWIDIFPRDVPAPPPVDIKPWQPISYELRVVIWNTEDVVLDDVNPLTGEMSSDIYVKSWVKGLEHDKQETDVHFNSLTGEGNFNWRFVFRFDYLPTEREVSVRRRPGPFALEEAEFRQPAVLVLQVWDYDCISANDFLGSLELQLPDMVRGARGPELCSVRLAHDRAGPRCNLFRCRRLRGWWPVVKLQEAEDVEREAQEAQAGKKRKRRRKGRSEDLEFTDTGGNVYILTGKVEAELELLTVEEAEKRPVGKGWKEPEPLEKPSRPKTSFNWFVNPLKTFVFFIWRRYWRILVLLLLLALVTVFLLLVFYTIPGQISEVIFRLLHK
;
A
#
# COMPACT_ATOMS: atom_id res chain seq x y z
N MET A 1 -29.88 -53.44 16.51
CA MET A 1 -29.91 -52.77 15.18
C MET A 1 -31.32 -52.99 14.63
N PRO A 2 -31.94 -52.05 13.92
CA PRO A 2 -33.31 -52.27 13.44
C PRO A 2 -33.30 -53.37 12.36
N ASP A 3 -34.12 -54.40 12.55
CA ASP A 3 -34.17 -55.59 11.68
C ASP A 3 -34.86 -55.34 10.32
N PHE A 4 -35.46 -54.17 10.12
CA PHE A 4 -35.99 -53.70 8.83
C PHE A 4 -35.77 -52.20 8.67
N GLY A 5 -34.96 -51.82 7.67
CA GLY A 5 -34.62 -50.43 7.37
C GLY A 5 -33.28 -50.31 6.66
N ILE A 6 -33.08 -49.19 5.96
CA ILE A 6 -31.89 -48.84 5.18
C ILE A 6 -30.61 -49.14 5.98
N GLN A 7 -29.65 -49.82 5.36
CA GLN A 7 -28.35 -50.11 5.96
C GLN A 7 -27.63 -48.80 6.26
N LEU A 8 -27.44 -48.49 7.54
CA LEU A 8 -26.77 -47.27 7.97
C LEU A 8 -25.33 -47.26 7.44
N VAL A 9 -24.94 -46.14 6.84
CA VAL A 9 -23.57 -45.95 6.34
C VAL A 9 -22.64 -45.79 7.56
N PRO A 10 -21.48 -46.48 7.61
CA PRO A 10 -20.54 -46.36 8.74
C PRO A 10 -19.90 -44.98 8.84
N GLU A 11 -19.76 -44.30 7.71
CA GLU A 11 -19.34 -42.92 7.60
C GLU A 11 -20.58 -42.04 7.83
N HIS A 12 -20.49 -41.10 8.76
CA HIS A 12 -21.54 -40.26 9.36
C HIS A 12 -22.43 -39.47 8.39
N VAL A 13 -22.32 -39.66 7.06
CA VAL A 13 -23.09 -38.98 6.02
C VAL A 13 -24.07 -39.98 5.37
N GLU A 14 -25.37 -39.77 5.56
CA GLU A 14 -26.43 -40.58 4.94
C GLU A 14 -27.26 -39.73 3.97
N ILE A 15 -27.60 -40.30 2.81
CA ILE A 15 -28.49 -39.69 1.82
C ILE A 15 -29.80 -40.48 1.78
N ARG A 16 -30.93 -39.83 2.12
CA ARG A 16 -32.25 -40.46 2.11
C ARG A 16 -33.14 -39.92 0.99
N PRO A 17 -33.64 -40.77 0.08
CA PRO A 17 -34.57 -40.34 -0.95
C PRO A 17 -35.93 -39.96 -0.34
N LEU A 18 -36.53 -38.88 -0.85
CA LEU A 18 -37.87 -38.44 -0.48
C LEU A 18 -38.89 -38.89 -1.52
N TYR A 19 -39.97 -39.49 -1.04
CA TYR A 19 -41.10 -39.95 -1.85
C TYR A 19 -42.40 -39.33 -1.33
N HIS A 20 -43.28 -38.92 -2.25
CA HIS A 20 -44.63 -38.50 -1.87
C HIS A 20 -45.55 -39.72 -1.71
N PRO A 21 -46.36 -39.80 -0.65
CA PRO A 21 -47.31 -40.90 -0.45
C PRO A 21 -48.27 -41.17 -1.61
N ARG A 22 -48.56 -40.16 -2.44
CA ARG A 22 -49.45 -40.28 -3.61
C ARG A 22 -48.76 -40.80 -4.87
N SER A 23 -47.43 -40.85 -4.88
CA SER A 23 -46.62 -41.33 -6.01
C SER A 23 -45.42 -42.14 -5.53
N PRO A 24 -45.64 -43.28 -4.83
CA PRO A 24 -44.57 -44.14 -4.37
C PRO A 24 -43.86 -44.74 -5.60
N GLY A 25 -42.65 -44.25 -5.90
CA GLY A 25 -41.88 -44.64 -7.09
C GLY A 25 -41.26 -43.46 -7.84
N LEU A 26 -41.79 -42.23 -7.66
CA LEU A 26 -41.17 -41.02 -8.20
C LEU A 26 -40.35 -40.32 -7.11
N LEU A 27 -39.04 -40.23 -7.33
CA LEU A 27 -38.11 -39.52 -6.46
C LEU A 27 -38.39 -38.02 -6.54
N GLN A 28 -38.66 -37.39 -5.39
CA GLN A 28 -38.96 -35.95 -5.32
C GLN A 28 -37.82 -35.11 -4.76
N GLY A 29 -36.74 -35.76 -4.33
CA GLY A 29 -35.56 -35.12 -3.78
C GLY A 29 -34.80 -36.09 -2.89
N SER A 30 -33.74 -35.59 -2.27
CA SER A 30 -32.94 -36.34 -1.31
C SER A 30 -32.60 -35.45 -0.12
N LEU A 31 -32.61 -36.03 1.08
CA LEU A 31 -32.06 -35.42 2.28
C LEU A 31 -30.63 -35.88 2.46
N HIS A 32 -29.70 -34.94 2.57
CA HIS A 32 -28.34 -35.23 3.00
C HIS A 32 -28.26 -34.96 4.51
N MET A 33 -27.92 -35.99 5.28
CA MET A 33 -27.96 -35.97 6.73
C MET A 33 -26.61 -36.35 7.29
N TRP A 34 -26.21 -35.69 8.37
CA TRP A 34 -25.18 -36.20 9.27
C TRP A 34 -25.85 -36.92 10.44
N ILE A 35 -25.47 -38.18 10.69
CA ILE A 35 -26.11 -39.02 11.71
C ILE A 35 -25.06 -39.49 12.69
N ASP A 36 -25.20 -39.03 13.94
CA ASP A 36 -24.44 -39.52 15.08
C ASP A 36 -25.28 -40.54 15.86
N ILE A 37 -24.69 -41.69 16.17
CA ILE A 37 -25.34 -42.77 16.92
C ILE A 37 -24.79 -42.78 18.34
N PHE A 38 -25.64 -42.50 19.33
CA PHE A 38 -25.28 -42.52 20.75
C PHE A 38 -25.89 -43.74 21.47
N PRO A 39 -25.19 -44.34 22.46
CA PRO A 39 -25.77 -45.33 23.35
C PRO A 39 -26.96 -44.73 24.12
N ARG A 40 -28.00 -45.54 24.39
CA ARG A 40 -29.20 -45.08 25.11
C ARG A 40 -28.92 -44.61 26.55
N ASP A 41 -27.84 -45.09 27.14
CA ASP A 41 -27.45 -44.80 28.52
C ASP A 41 -26.78 -43.43 28.68
N VAL A 42 -26.43 -42.78 27.57
CA VAL A 42 -25.83 -41.45 27.55
C VAL A 42 -26.92 -40.43 27.16
N PRO A 43 -27.12 -39.34 27.91
CA PRO A 43 -28.05 -38.30 27.50
C PRO A 43 -27.64 -37.76 26.13
N ALA A 44 -28.62 -37.47 25.28
CA ALA A 44 -28.37 -36.88 23.98
C ALA A 44 -27.55 -35.58 24.16
N PRO A 45 -26.51 -35.35 23.32
CA PRO A 45 -25.77 -34.10 23.38
C PRO A 45 -26.72 -32.91 23.15
N PRO A 46 -26.42 -31.74 23.71
CA PRO A 46 -27.23 -30.56 23.47
C PRO A 46 -27.30 -30.28 21.96
N PRO A 47 -28.47 -29.82 21.44
CA PRO A 47 -28.59 -29.43 20.04
C PRO A 47 -27.49 -28.47 19.64
N VAL A 48 -26.80 -28.77 18.53
CA VAL A 48 -25.76 -27.89 17.98
C VAL A 48 -26.43 -26.67 17.35
N ASP A 49 -26.00 -25.47 17.73
CA ASP A 49 -26.45 -24.25 17.05
C ASP A 49 -25.83 -24.20 15.65
N ILE A 50 -26.66 -24.44 14.63
CA ILE A 50 -26.27 -24.40 13.21
C ILE A 50 -26.43 -23.01 12.59
N LYS A 51 -26.64 -21.98 13.41
CA LYS A 51 -26.64 -20.60 12.90
C LYS A 51 -25.31 -20.29 12.21
N PRO A 52 -25.34 -19.56 11.09
CA PRO A 52 -24.11 -19.11 10.45
C PRO A 52 -23.29 -18.30 11.46
N TRP A 53 -22.00 -18.60 11.52
CA TRP A 53 -21.08 -17.90 12.40
C TRP A 53 -21.06 -16.41 12.04
N GLN A 54 -21.19 -15.57 13.05
CA GLN A 54 -21.09 -14.13 12.86
C GLN A 54 -19.62 -13.73 12.72
N PRO A 55 -19.32 -12.77 11.84
CA PRO A 55 -17.96 -12.29 11.71
C PRO A 55 -17.52 -11.56 12.97
N ILE A 56 -16.24 -11.71 13.30
CA ILE A 56 -15.61 -11.07 14.45
C ILE A 56 -14.80 -9.89 13.94
N SER A 57 -15.03 -8.71 14.50
CA SER A 57 -14.30 -7.50 14.13
C SER A 57 -12.91 -7.47 14.77
N TYR A 58 -11.88 -7.26 13.95
CA TYR A 58 -10.49 -7.11 14.35
C TYR A 58 -9.94 -5.74 13.96
N GLU A 59 -8.92 -5.30 14.69
CA GLU A 59 -8.05 -4.19 14.34
C GLU A 59 -6.62 -4.72 14.13
N LEU A 60 -6.11 -4.57 12.90
CA LEU A 60 -4.74 -4.88 12.53
C LEU A 60 -3.92 -3.60 12.53
N ARG A 61 -2.89 -3.58 13.37
CA ARG A 61 -1.91 -2.51 13.47
C ARG A 61 -0.63 -2.99 12.78
N VAL A 62 -0.19 -2.22 11.78
CA VAL A 62 1.03 -2.52 11.04
C VAL A 62 1.99 -1.35 11.20
N VAL A 63 3.11 -1.55 11.87
CA VAL A 63 4.15 -0.53 12.00
C VAL A 63 5.26 -0.84 11.00
N ILE A 64 5.50 0.07 10.07
CA ILE A 64 6.68 0.05 9.19
C ILE A 64 7.80 0.78 9.92
N TRP A 65 8.82 0.02 10.31
CA TRP A 65 9.98 0.55 11.01
C TRP A 65 10.98 1.09 9.99
N ASN A 66 11.56 0.16 9.22
CA ASN A 66 12.66 0.45 8.31
C ASN A 66 12.49 -0.30 6.97
N THR A 67 13.25 0.12 5.97
CA THR A 67 13.48 -0.58 4.72
C THR A 67 14.98 -0.69 4.47
N GLU A 68 15.42 -1.74 3.78
CA GLU A 68 16.83 -1.96 3.48
C GLU A 68 16.99 -2.63 2.10
N ASP A 69 18.14 -2.43 1.47
CA ASP A 69 18.47 -2.97 0.13
C ASP A 69 17.43 -2.62 -0.96
N VAL A 70 16.70 -1.51 -0.79
CA VAL A 70 15.72 -1.05 -1.79
C VAL A 70 16.46 -0.59 -3.06
N VAL A 71 15.91 -0.92 -4.23
CA VAL A 71 16.47 -0.49 -5.53
C VAL A 71 16.52 1.04 -5.58
N LEU A 72 17.64 1.55 -6.09
CA LEU A 72 17.80 2.97 -6.39
C LEU A 72 17.42 3.18 -7.86
N ASP A 73 16.39 3.99 -8.11
CA ASP A 73 15.88 4.27 -9.46
C ASP A 73 16.24 5.69 -9.94
N ASP A 74 16.30 6.68 -9.04
CA ASP A 74 16.63 8.04 -9.41
C ASP A 74 18.13 8.27 -9.61
N VAL A 75 18.46 9.13 -10.57
CA VAL A 75 19.82 9.64 -10.78
C VAL A 75 19.82 11.13 -10.56
N ASN A 76 20.55 11.58 -9.54
CA ASN A 76 20.70 13.00 -9.28
C ASN A 76 21.39 13.69 -10.47
N PRO A 77 20.74 14.66 -11.16
CA PRO A 77 21.32 15.30 -12.35
C PRO A 77 22.56 16.15 -12.04
N LEU A 78 22.73 16.56 -10.77
CA LEU A 78 23.83 17.42 -10.33
C LEU A 78 25.07 16.64 -9.87
N THR A 79 24.88 15.55 -9.12
CA THR A 79 25.96 14.74 -8.54
C THR A 79 26.21 13.45 -9.30
N GLY A 80 25.26 12.99 -10.12
CA GLY A 80 25.29 11.69 -10.79
C GLY A 80 25.12 10.51 -9.84
N GLU A 81 24.81 10.76 -8.57
CA GLU A 81 24.59 9.71 -7.56
C GLU A 81 23.18 9.14 -7.68
N MET A 82 23.08 7.82 -7.59
CA MET A 82 21.77 7.14 -7.58
C MET A 82 21.14 7.26 -6.19
N SER A 83 19.85 7.55 -6.15
CA SER A 83 19.05 7.65 -4.94
C SER A 83 17.64 7.13 -5.20
N SER A 84 16.83 6.95 -4.15
CA SER A 84 15.38 6.80 -4.28
C SER A 84 14.65 7.53 -3.15
N ASP A 85 13.47 8.03 -3.48
CA ASP A 85 12.51 8.69 -2.60
C ASP A 85 11.44 7.67 -2.15
N ILE A 86 11.80 6.84 -1.17
CA ILE A 86 11.04 5.63 -0.84
C ILE A 86 9.79 5.96 -0.01
N TYR A 87 8.66 5.34 -0.35
CA TYR A 87 7.47 5.30 0.50
C TYR A 87 6.71 3.97 0.38
N VAL A 88 5.91 3.64 1.38
CA VAL A 88 5.23 2.34 1.49
C VAL A 88 3.72 2.53 1.52
N LYS A 89 3.00 1.74 0.73
CA LYS A 89 1.54 1.66 0.71
C LYS A 89 1.08 0.34 1.30
N SER A 90 -0.01 0.35 2.04
CA SER A 90 -0.58 -0.86 2.62
C SER A 90 -2.10 -0.86 2.61
N TRP A 91 -2.67 -2.05 2.42
CA TRP A 91 -4.10 -2.31 2.60
C TRP A 91 -4.35 -3.80 2.83
N VAL A 92 -5.53 -4.13 3.35
CA VAL A 92 -6.01 -5.52 3.44
C VAL A 92 -6.84 -5.83 2.19
N LYS A 93 -6.64 -6.99 1.55
CA LYS A 93 -7.48 -7.43 0.41
C LYS A 93 -8.95 -7.43 0.85
N GLY A 94 -9.80 -6.85 -0.01
CA GLY A 94 -11.20 -6.59 0.31
C GLY A 94 -11.43 -5.25 0.99
N LEU A 95 -10.40 -4.54 1.45
CA LEU A 95 -10.44 -3.18 2.05
C LEU A 95 -9.63 -2.14 1.27
N GLU A 96 -9.52 -2.29 -0.05
CA GLU A 96 -8.81 -1.36 -0.95
C GLU A 96 -9.20 0.13 -0.84
N HIS A 97 -10.41 0.46 -0.36
CA HIS A 97 -10.84 1.85 -0.15
C HIS A 97 -10.18 2.51 1.07
N ASP A 98 -9.72 1.71 2.05
CA ASP A 98 -8.95 2.17 3.21
C ASP A 98 -7.45 1.91 2.98
N LYS A 99 -6.97 2.20 1.76
CA LYS A 99 -5.55 2.16 1.43
C LYS A 99 -4.82 3.27 2.18
N GLN A 100 -3.73 2.93 2.85
CA GLN A 100 -2.93 3.86 3.65
C GLN A 100 -1.50 3.92 3.13
N GLU A 101 -0.85 5.06 3.26
CA GLU A 101 0.50 5.32 2.76
C GLU A 101 1.35 5.96 3.86
N THR A 102 2.65 5.70 3.86
CA THR A 102 3.62 6.37 4.75
C THR A 102 3.94 7.77 4.24
N ASP A 103 4.71 8.51 5.02
CA ASP A 103 5.46 9.64 4.50
C ASP A 103 6.61 9.19 3.58
N VAL A 104 7.19 10.13 2.85
CA VAL A 104 8.29 9.87 1.90
C VAL A 104 9.64 10.02 2.58
N HIS A 105 10.52 9.04 2.40
CA HIS A 105 11.92 9.10 2.78
C HIS A 105 12.76 9.58 1.58
N PHE A 106 13.09 10.87 1.57
CA PHE A 106 13.82 11.48 0.46
C PHE A 106 15.30 11.13 0.43
N ASN A 107 15.83 10.92 -0.77
CA ASN A 107 17.24 10.80 -1.12
C ASN A 107 17.97 9.67 -0.36
N SER A 108 17.39 8.47 -0.37
CA SER A 108 18.08 7.28 0.12
C SER A 108 19.22 6.88 -0.81
N LEU A 109 20.47 7.01 -0.36
CA LEU A 109 21.67 6.67 -1.13
C LEU A 109 22.09 5.19 -0.98
N THR A 110 21.55 4.51 0.02
CA THR A 110 21.89 3.13 0.38
C THR A 110 20.75 2.16 0.13
N GLY A 111 19.53 2.65 -0.14
CA GLY A 111 18.31 1.85 -0.19
C GLY A 111 17.72 1.63 1.21
N GLU A 112 18.23 2.35 2.21
CA GLU A 112 17.69 2.37 3.58
C GLU A 112 16.62 3.45 3.71
N GLY A 113 15.52 3.14 4.40
CA GLY A 113 14.44 4.08 4.67
C GLY A 113 13.92 3.91 6.08
N ASN A 114 13.80 4.99 6.84
CA ASN A 114 13.33 4.95 8.23
C ASN A 114 11.98 5.65 8.34
N PHE A 115 10.92 4.98 8.78
CA PHE A 115 9.54 5.50 8.76
C PHE A 115 8.94 5.66 10.14
N ASN A 116 9.06 4.64 11.00
CA ASN A 116 8.33 4.54 12.26
C ASN A 116 6.84 4.90 12.09
N TRP A 117 6.18 4.31 11.09
CA TRP A 117 4.84 4.70 10.68
C TRP A 117 3.82 3.59 10.96
N ARG A 118 2.70 3.92 11.59
CA ARG A 118 1.64 2.97 11.94
C ARG A 118 0.44 3.05 11.01
N PHE A 119 0.12 1.96 10.34
CA PHE A 119 -1.17 1.72 9.71
C PHE A 119 -2.13 1.05 10.68
N VAL A 120 -3.41 1.40 10.58
CA VAL A 120 -4.47 0.83 11.42
C VAL A 120 -5.63 0.46 10.50
N PHE A 121 -5.90 -0.83 10.39
CA PHE A 121 -6.98 -1.38 9.56
C PHE A 121 -8.01 -2.07 10.45
N ARG A 122 -9.30 -1.83 10.20
CA ARG A 122 -10.39 -2.53 10.88
C ARG A 122 -11.14 -3.39 9.87
N PHE A 123 -11.36 -4.66 10.21
CA PHE A 123 -12.03 -5.60 9.33
C PHE A 123 -12.75 -6.71 10.08
N ASP A 124 -13.77 -7.26 9.44
CA ASP A 124 -14.60 -8.34 9.96
C ASP A 124 -14.12 -9.68 9.40
N TYR A 125 -13.86 -10.66 10.26
CA TYR A 125 -13.23 -11.93 9.90
C TYR A 125 -14.05 -13.13 10.36
N LEU A 126 -14.17 -14.14 9.49
CA LEU A 126 -14.81 -15.41 9.73
C LEU A 126 -13.76 -16.49 10.01
N PRO A 127 -13.53 -16.92 11.26
CA PRO A 127 -12.43 -17.84 11.60
C PRO A 127 -12.48 -19.21 10.93
N THR A 128 -13.69 -19.73 10.70
CA THR A 128 -13.90 -21.05 10.09
C THR A 128 -13.58 -21.04 8.59
N GLU A 129 -14.03 -20.02 7.88
CA GLU A 129 -13.82 -19.86 6.43
C GLU A 129 -12.45 -19.25 6.10
N ARG A 130 -11.82 -18.58 7.08
CA ARG A 130 -10.56 -17.83 6.94
C ARG A 130 -10.64 -16.65 5.97
N GLU A 131 -11.83 -16.08 5.87
CA GLU A 131 -12.16 -15.00 4.96
C GLU A 131 -12.55 -13.74 5.74
N VAL A 132 -12.22 -12.59 5.16
CA VAL A 132 -12.71 -11.28 5.58
C VAL A 132 -14.05 -11.05 4.92
N SER A 133 -15.07 -10.76 5.73
CA SER A 133 -16.38 -10.31 5.25
C SER A 133 -16.35 -8.80 5.08
N VAL A 134 -16.64 -8.32 3.88
CA VAL A 134 -16.65 -6.90 3.57
C VAL A 134 -18.01 -6.54 2.97
N ARG A 135 -18.69 -5.58 3.59
CA ARG A 135 -19.94 -5.04 3.05
C ARG A 135 -19.65 -3.81 2.20
N ARG A 136 -19.99 -3.89 0.92
CA ARG A 136 -19.81 -2.80 -0.04
C ARG A 136 -20.89 -2.80 -1.09
N ARG A 137 -21.15 -1.64 -1.69
CA ARG A 137 -22.01 -1.55 -2.87
C ARG A 137 -21.24 -2.03 -4.10
N PRO A 138 -21.74 -3.02 -4.86
CA PRO A 138 -21.05 -3.57 -6.02
C PRO A 138 -20.81 -2.56 -7.16
N GLY A 139 -21.57 -1.46 -7.20
CA GLY A 139 -21.45 -0.46 -8.24
C GLY A 139 -22.19 0.85 -7.92
N PRO A 140 -21.99 1.88 -8.76
CA PRO A 140 -22.51 3.24 -8.52
C PRO A 140 -24.04 3.33 -8.54
N PHE A 141 -24.73 2.30 -9.04
CA PHE A 141 -26.20 2.25 -9.12
C PHE A 141 -26.82 1.16 -8.23
N ALA A 142 -26.01 0.42 -7.45
CA ALA A 142 -26.53 -0.59 -6.54
C ALA A 142 -27.12 0.09 -5.30
N LEU A 143 -28.40 -0.17 -5.04
CA LEU A 143 -29.11 0.40 -3.89
C LEU A 143 -28.72 -0.30 -2.58
N GLU A 144 -28.42 -1.59 -2.65
CA GLU A 144 -28.12 -2.45 -1.50
C GLU A 144 -26.62 -2.79 -1.41
N GLU A 145 -26.14 -2.92 -0.18
CA GLU A 145 -24.78 -3.37 0.12
C GLU A 145 -24.71 -4.89 0.02
N ALA A 146 -23.80 -5.39 -0.80
CA ALA A 146 -23.51 -6.81 -0.89
C ALA A 146 -22.35 -7.16 0.04
N GLU A 147 -22.42 -8.35 0.63
CA GLU A 147 -21.35 -8.91 1.46
C GLU A 147 -20.42 -9.72 0.56
N PHE A 148 -19.20 -9.24 0.40
CA PHE A 148 -18.14 -9.89 -0.34
C PHE A 148 -17.20 -10.60 0.63
N ARG A 149 -16.81 -11.83 0.27
CA ARG A 149 -15.82 -12.60 1.02
C ARG A 149 -14.51 -12.63 0.26
N GLN A 150 -13.42 -12.33 0.94
CA GLN A 150 -12.08 -12.36 0.37
C GLN A 150 -11.09 -12.96 1.38
N PRO A 151 -9.99 -13.58 0.91
CA PRO A 151 -8.98 -14.09 1.83
C PRO A 151 -8.33 -12.94 2.62
N ALA A 152 -8.05 -13.19 3.90
CA ALA A 152 -7.40 -12.22 4.78
C ALA A 152 -5.91 -12.04 4.42
N VAL A 153 -5.63 -11.16 3.46
CA VAL A 153 -4.28 -10.89 2.96
C VAL A 153 -3.92 -9.42 3.18
N LEU A 154 -2.81 -9.16 3.87
CA LEU A 154 -2.21 -7.84 3.95
C LEU A 154 -1.28 -7.64 2.76
N VAL A 155 -1.49 -6.56 2.01
CA VAL A 155 -0.61 -6.16 0.91
C VAL A 155 0.22 -4.98 1.37
N LEU A 156 1.53 -5.07 1.11
CA LEU A 156 2.51 -4.02 1.29
C LEU A 156 3.16 -3.77 -0.08
N GLN A 157 3.22 -2.51 -0.50
CA GLN A 157 3.91 -2.11 -1.72
C GLN A 157 4.92 -1.02 -1.42
N VAL A 158 6.10 -1.15 -2.01
CA VAL A 158 7.16 -0.14 -1.94
C VAL A 158 7.22 0.58 -3.27
N TRP A 159 7.31 1.91 -3.20
CA TRP A 159 7.27 2.79 -4.36
C TRP A 159 8.38 3.84 -4.25
N ASP A 160 8.83 4.32 -5.41
CA ASP A 160 9.69 5.49 -5.55
C ASP A 160 8.81 6.71 -5.84
N TYR A 161 9.02 7.81 -5.12
CA TYR A 161 8.24 9.03 -5.26
C TYR A 161 8.92 9.97 -6.24
N ASP A 162 8.25 10.23 -7.36
CA ASP A 162 8.73 11.14 -8.37
C ASP A 162 8.02 12.50 -8.29
N CYS A 163 8.80 13.58 -8.29
CA CYS A 163 8.21 14.93 -8.26
C CYS A 163 7.56 15.34 -9.58
N ILE A 164 8.03 14.81 -10.72
CA ILE A 164 7.66 15.27 -12.08
C ILE A 164 7.02 14.14 -12.90
N SER A 165 7.49 12.91 -12.74
CA SER A 165 6.98 11.71 -13.40
C SER A 165 5.91 10.99 -12.57
N ALA A 166 5.36 9.91 -13.13
CA ALA A 166 4.57 8.96 -12.35
C ALA A 166 5.50 8.18 -11.41
N ASN A 167 5.05 7.95 -10.18
CA ASN A 167 5.79 7.19 -9.18
C ASN A 167 6.09 5.77 -9.67
N ASP A 168 7.33 5.31 -9.49
CA ASP A 168 7.77 4.00 -9.93
C ASP A 168 7.47 2.91 -8.89
N PHE A 169 6.98 1.78 -9.38
CA PHE A 169 6.68 0.62 -8.55
C PHE A 169 7.95 -0.20 -8.32
N LEU A 170 8.41 -0.25 -7.07
CA LEU A 170 9.61 -0.98 -6.70
C LEU A 170 9.31 -2.44 -6.37
N GLY A 171 8.19 -2.73 -5.71
CA GLY A 171 7.75 -4.11 -5.51
C GLY A 171 6.61 -4.29 -4.51
N SER A 172 6.14 -5.52 -4.37
CA SER A 172 5.05 -5.91 -3.49
C SER A 172 5.42 -7.08 -2.57
N LEU A 173 4.68 -7.16 -1.48
CA LEU A 173 4.70 -8.22 -0.50
C LEU A 173 3.25 -8.50 -0.09
N GLU A 174 2.84 -9.77 -0.24
CA GLU A 174 1.52 -10.22 0.18
C GLU A 174 1.64 -11.21 1.33
N LEU A 175 0.97 -10.93 2.45
CA LEU A 175 1.02 -11.73 3.66
C LEU A 175 -0.39 -12.25 4.00
N GLN A 176 -0.60 -13.55 3.87
CA GLN A 176 -1.85 -14.19 4.28
C GLN A 176 -1.91 -14.27 5.81
N LEU A 177 -2.74 -13.46 6.46
CA LEU A 177 -2.81 -13.36 7.93
C LEU A 177 -3.01 -14.72 8.66
N PRO A 178 -3.82 -15.67 8.14
CA PRO A 178 -4.00 -16.98 8.77
C PRO A 178 -2.79 -17.91 8.62
N ASP A 179 -1.95 -17.69 7.62
CA ASP A 179 -0.84 -18.57 7.27
C ASP A 179 0.26 -17.80 6.53
N MET A 180 0.94 -16.90 7.23
CA MET A 180 2.01 -16.07 6.68
C MET A 180 3.38 -16.63 7.03
N VAL A 181 4.38 -16.39 6.18
CA VAL A 181 5.78 -16.67 6.52
C VAL A 181 6.23 -15.75 7.68
N ARG A 182 6.98 -16.30 8.63
CA ARG A 182 7.61 -15.48 9.68
C ARG A 182 8.75 -14.66 9.07
N GLY A 183 8.76 -13.36 9.38
CA GLY A 183 9.85 -12.49 8.95
C GLY A 183 11.19 -12.90 9.56
N ALA A 184 12.27 -12.60 8.85
CA ALA A 184 13.62 -12.80 9.35
C ALA A 184 13.90 -11.87 10.55
N ARG A 185 14.80 -12.29 11.44
CA ARG A 185 15.18 -11.47 12.62
C ARG A 185 16.02 -10.26 12.26
N GLY A 186 16.66 -10.28 11.10
CA GLY A 186 17.50 -9.21 10.60
C GLY A 186 17.51 -9.19 9.07
N PRO A 187 17.98 -8.07 8.49
CA PRO A 187 17.98 -7.84 7.05
C PRO A 187 18.92 -8.78 6.29
N GLU A 188 20.04 -9.18 6.90
CA GLU A 188 21.02 -10.10 6.30
C GLU A 188 20.46 -11.52 6.09
N LEU A 189 19.54 -11.95 6.97
CA LEU A 189 18.88 -13.27 6.90
C LEU A 189 17.62 -13.24 6.02
N CYS A 190 17.19 -12.06 5.59
CA CYS A 190 16.04 -11.88 4.73
C CYS A 190 16.47 -12.17 3.28
N SER A 191 16.03 -13.30 2.74
CA SER A 191 16.29 -13.72 1.36
C SER A 191 14.99 -13.79 0.56
N VAL A 192 15.10 -13.75 -0.77
CA VAL A 192 13.94 -13.88 -1.66
C VAL A 192 13.16 -15.19 -1.45
N ARG A 193 13.81 -16.21 -0.87
CA ARG A 193 13.18 -17.49 -0.54
C ARG A 193 11.98 -17.37 0.39
N LEU A 194 11.92 -16.32 1.22
CA LEU A 194 10.78 -16.05 2.09
C LEU A 194 9.54 -15.58 1.29
N ALA A 195 9.71 -15.08 0.07
CA ALA A 195 8.60 -14.67 -0.81
C ALA A 195 7.93 -15.85 -1.52
N HIS A 196 8.53 -17.05 -1.50
CA HIS A 196 7.91 -18.23 -2.10
C HIS A 196 6.58 -18.61 -1.41
N ASP A 197 5.61 -19.07 -2.20
CA ASP A 197 4.24 -19.36 -1.76
C ASP A 197 4.13 -20.39 -0.62
N ARG A 198 5.18 -21.16 -0.34
CA ARG A 198 5.24 -22.15 0.75
C ARG A 198 6.49 -22.03 1.62
N ALA A 199 7.11 -20.86 1.66
CA ALA A 199 8.25 -20.61 2.52
C ALA A 199 7.89 -20.88 3.99
N GLY A 200 8.79 -21.57 4.70
CA GLY A 200 8.70 -21.83 6.14
C GLY A 200 9.79 -21.07 6.91
N PRO A 201 9.60 -20.81 8.21
CA PRO A 201 8.47 -21.24 9.05
C PRO A 201 7.25 -20.32 8.93
N ARG A 202 6.04 -20.91 8.91
CA ARG A 202 4.77 -20.17 8.82
C ARG A 202 4.13 -19.93 10.18
N CYS A 203 3.29 -18.93 10.28
CA CYS A 203 2.53 -18.61 11.47
C CYS A 203 1.16 -18.04 11.15
N ASN A 204 0.21 -18.31 12.04
CA ASN A 204 -1.10 -17.70 12.01
C ASN A 204 -1.13 -16.47 12.92
N LEU A 205 -1.34 -15.28 12.36
CA LEU A 205 -1.35 -14.03 13.11
C LEU A 205 -2.50 -13.97 14.13
N PHE A 206 -3.64 -14.61 13.85
CA PHE A 206 -4.76 -14.72 14.80
C PHE A 206 -4.42 -15.54 16.05
N ARG A 207 -3.39 -16.40 15.97
CA ARG A 207 -2.88 -17.16 17.14
C ARG A 207 -1.72 -16.45 17.82
N CYS A 208 -0.75 -15.94 17.06
CA CYS A 208 0.43 -15.30 17.62
C CYS A 208 0.17 -13.88 18.15
N ARG A 209 -0.88 -13.21 17.66
CA ARG A 209 -1.33 -11.83 17.94
C ARG A 209 -0.33 -10.73 17.60
N ARG A 210 0.97 -10.94 17.79
CA ARG A 210 2.03 -9.97 17.48
C ARG A 210 3.22 -10.64 16.79
N LEU A 211 3.76 -9.99 15.77
CA LEU A 211 4.92 -10.47 15.02
C LEU A 211 5.73 -9.29 14.49
N ARG A 212 7.05 -9.31 14.70
CA ARG A 212 7.99 -8.37 14.08
C ARG A 212 9.04 -9.14 13.30
N GLY A 213 9.42 -8.61 12.14
CA GLY A 213 10.50 -9.18 11.35
C GLY A 213 10.72 -8.45 10.03
N TRP A 214 11.62 -9.01 9.24
CA TRP A 214 11.97 -8.54 7.91
C TRP A 214 11.35 -9.45 6.86
N TRP A 215 10.71 -8.85 5.85
CA TRP A 215 10.18 -9.56 4.71
C TRP A 215 10.78 -9.03 3.40
N PRO A 216 11.04 -9.90 2.43
CA PRO A 216 11.48 -9.49 1.11
C PRO A 216 10.33 -8.86 0.35
N VAL A 217 10.63 -7.81 -0.40
CA VAL A 217 9.74 -7.18 -1.36
C VAL A 217 10.19 -7.60 -2.75
N VAL A 218 9.24 -8.03 -3.56
CA VAL A 218 9.54 -8.63 -4.86
C VAL A 218 8.80 -7.91 -5.98
N LYS A 219 9.43 -7.81 -7.14
CA LYS A 219 8.83 -7.31 -8.38
C LYS A 219 8.82 -8.43 -9.41
N LEU A 220 7.71 -8.56 -10.12
CA LEU A 220 7.64 -9.43 -11.29
C LEU A 220 8.54 -8.84 -12.38
N GLN A 221 9.47 -9.63 -12.91
CA GLN A 221 10.32 -9.18 -14.00
C GLN A 221 9.51 -9.16 -15.29
N GLU A 222 9.26 -7.97 -15.82
CA GLU A 222 8.56 -7.79 -17.09
C GLU A 222 9.55 -7.72 -18.25
N ALA A 223 9.08 -7.94 -19.49
CA ALA A 223 9.93 -7.91 -20.67
C ALA A 223 10.60 -6.53 -20.88
N GLU A 224 9.90 -5.45 -20.54
CA GLU A 224 10.43 -4.08 -20.64
C GLU A 224 11.64 -3.84 -19.71
N ASP A 225 11.62 -4.44 -18.51
CA ASP A 225 12.73 -4.35 -17.56
C ASP A 225 13.98 -5.05 -18.14
N VAL A 226 13.81 -6.19 -18.80
CA VAL A 226 14.91 -6.94 -19.46
C VAL A 226 15.48 -6.13 -20.63
N GLU A 227 14.62 -5.51 -21.44
CA GLU A 227 15.05 -4.66 -22.56
C GLU A 227 15.82 -3.43 -22.08
N ARG A 228 15.34 -2.76 -21.01
CA ARG A 228 16.03 -1.63 -20.38
C ARG A 228 17.42 -2.04 -19.88
N GLU A 229 17.52 -3.17 -19.17
CA GLU A 229 18.82 -3.68 -18.69
C GLU A 229 19.78 -4.00 -19.85
N ALA A 230 19.28 -4.57 -20.94
CA ALA A 230 20.07 -4.83 -22.14
C ALA A 230 20.56 -3.53 -22.81
N GLN A 231 19.71 -2.51 -22.91
CA GLN A 231 20.08 -1.19 -23.43
C GLN A 231 21.13 -0.49 -22.57
N GLU A 232 20.99 -0.55 -21.23
CA GLU A 232 21.97 0.01 -20.31
C GLU A 232 23.33 -0.71 -20.36
N ALA A 233 23.30 -2.03 -20.49
CA ALA A 233 24.51 -2.84 -20.67
C ALA A 233 25.22 -2.49 -21.98
N GLN A 234 24.46 -2.31 -23.08
CA GLN A 234 25.00 -1.83 -24.35
C GLN A 234 25.54 -0.40 -24.27
N ALA A 235 24.90 0.48 -23.48
CA ALA A 235 25.34 1.86 -23.25
C ALA A 235 26.59 1.96 -22.36
N GLY A 236 27.16 0.84 -21.88
CA GLY A 236 28.36 0.83 -21.04
C GLY A 236 28.16 1.48 -19.67
N LYS A 237 26.91 1.80 -19.29
CA LYS A 237 26.56 2.27 -17.96
C LYS A 237 26.68 1.07 -17.01
N LYS A 238 27.86 0.90 -16.41
CA LYS A 238 28.00 -0.04 -15.29
C LYS A 238 27.08 0.44 -14.17
N ARG A 239 25.96 -0.26 -13.91
CA ARG A 239 25.27 -0.20 -12.61
C ARG A 239 26.31 -0.57 -11.53
N LYS A 240 27.01 0.43 -11.01
CA LYS A 240 28.12 0.30 -10.04
C LYS A 240 27.50 0.14 -8.65
N ARG A 241 26.82 -0.98 -8.44
CA ARG A 241 26.59 -1.65 -7.16
C ARG A 241 25.91 -2.97 -7.50
N ARG A 242 26.71 -3.99 -7.86
CA ARG A 242 26.21 -5.38 -7.86
C ARG A 242 25.69 -5.63 -6.44
N ARG A 243 24.39 -5.95 -6.31
CA ARG A 243 23.77 -6.30 -5.03
C ARG A 243 24.62 -7.37 -4.36
N LYS A 244 24.90 -7.17 -3.07
CA LYS A 244 25.78 -8.05 -2.29
C LYS A 244 24.98 -9.30 -1.91
N GLY A 245 25.14 -10.39 -2.67
CA GLY A 245 24.42 -11.65 -2.42
C GLY A 245 24.72 -12.71 -3.49
N ARG A 246 24.31 -13.96 -3.23
CA ARG A 246 24.31 -15.02 -4.26
C ARG A 246 23.09 -14.80 -5.18
N SER A 247 23.19 -15.14 -6.48
CA SER A 247 22.07 -14.98 -7.44
C SER A 247 20.79 -15.66 -6.93
N GLU A 248 20.92 -16.84 -6.33
CA GLU A 248 19.84 -17.65 -5.75
C GLU A 248 19.06 -16.96 -4.61
N ASP A 249 19.61 -15.90 -4.02
CA ASP A 249 18.97 -15.15 -2.93
C ASP A 249 18.30 -13.86 -3.45
N LEU A 250 18.49 -13.53 -4.73
CA LEU A 250 18.04 -12.30 -5.39
C LEU A 250 16.88 -12.53 -6.35
N GLU A 251 16.76 -13.71 -6.94
CA GLU A 251 15.71 -14.04 -7.89
C GLU A 251 15.13 -15.43 -7.60
N PHE A 252 13.83 -15.59 -7.87
CA PHE A 252 13.22 -16.91 -7.91
C PHE A 252 12.21 -17.02 -9.03
N THR A 253 12.02 -18.24 -9.51
CA THR A 253 10.99 -18.56 -10.50
C THR A 253 9.84 -19.25 -9.79
N ASP A 254 8.63 -18.78 -10.05
CA ASP A 254 7.42 -19.46 -9.57
C ASP A 254 7.09 -20.68 -10.45
N THR A 255 6.23 -21.55 -9.95
CA THR A 255 5.66 -22.70 -10.67
C THR A 255 5.01 -22.34 -12.01
N GLY A 256 4.53 -21.09 -12.16
CA GLY A 256 3.99 -20.56 -13.41
C GLY A 256 5.04 -20.08 -14.42
N GLY A 257 6.34 -20.19 -14.12
CA GLY A 257 7.43 -19.71 -15.00
C GLY A 257 7.72 -18.21 -14.89
N ASN A 258 7.02 -17.49 -14.02
CA ASN A 258 7.25 -16.08 -13.73
C ASN A 258 8.51 -15.90 -12.88
N VAL A 259 9.38 -14.97 -13.27
CA VAL A 259 10.60 -14.63 -12.51
C VAL A 259 10.32 -13.42 -11.64
N TYR A 260 10.57 -13.57 -10.34
CA TYR A 260 10.45 -12.52 -9.33
C TYR A 260 11.83 -12.12 -8.84
N ILE A 261 12.08 -10.82 -8.79
CA ILE A 261 13.35 -10.25 -8.32
C ILE A 261 13.12 -9.58 -6.97
N LEU A 262 14.04 -9.81 -6.03
CA LEU A 262 14.12 -9.09 -4.76
C LEU A 262 14.48 -7.63 -5.02
N THR A 263 13.56 -6.72 -4.75
CA THR A 263 13.73 -5.28 -4.98
C THR A 263 13.90 -4.48 -3.69
N GLY A 264 13.71 -5.09 -2.54
CA GLY A 264 14.00 -4.49 -1.24
C GLY A 264 13.59 -5.39 -0.10
N LYS A 265 13.79 -4.92 1.12
CA LYS A 265 13.38 -5.59 2.35
C LYS A 265 12.64 -4.57 3.21
N VAL A 266 11.56 -5.00 3.85
CA VAL A 266 10.75 -4.16 4.74
C VAL A 266 10.74 -4.79 6.13
N GLU A 267 11.09 -3.98 7.14
CA GLU A 267 10.87 -4.30 8.53
C GLU A 267 9.48 -3.85 8.95
N ALA A 268 8.64 -4.82 9.29
CA ALA A 268 7.29 -4.56 9.74
C ALA A 268 7.02 -5.22 11.10
N GLU A 269 6.09 -4.62 11.83
CA GLU A 269 5.53 -5.18 13.04
C GLU A 269 4.01 -5.21 12.94
N LEU A 270 3.44 -6.39 13.09
CA LEU A 270 2.01 -6.68 13.00
C LEU A 270 1.49 -6.97 14.41
N GLU A 271 0.45 -6.27 14.83
CA GLU A 271 -0.32 -6.56 16.04
C GLU A 271 -1.80 -6.68 15.66
N LEU A 272 -2.43 -7.81 15.99
CA LEU A 272 -3.83 -8.09 15.70
C LEU A 272 -4.62 -8.20 17.02
N LEU A 273 -5.61 -7.34 17.15
CA LEU A 273 -6.46 -7.21 18.33
C LEU A 273 -7.92 -7.36 17.92
N THR A 274 -8.78 -7.86 18.81
CA THR A 274 -10.23 -7.72 18.60
C THR A 274 -10.60 -6.25 18.78
N VAL A 275 -11.72 -5.81 18.21
CA VAL A 275 -12.16 -4.41 18.38
C VAL A 275 -12.33 -4.04 19.86
N GLU A 276 -12.85 -4.94 20.69
CA GLU A 276 -12.98 -4.72 22.14
C GLU A 276 -11.64 -4.47 22.86
N GLU A 277 -10.56 -5.14 22.42
CA GLU A 277 -9.23 -4.93 22.96
C GLU A 277 -8.59 -3.65 22.41
N ALA A 278 -8.85 -3.35 21.13
CA ALA A 278 -8.36 -2.15 20.48
C ALA A 278 -8.95 -0.87 21.09
N GLU A 279 -10.22 -0.90 21.50
CA GLU A 279 -10.89 0.19 22.21
C GLU A 279 -10.28 0.46 23.59
N LYS A 280 -9.79 -0.58 24.28
CA LYS A 280 -9.09 -0.44 25.56
C LYS A 280 -7.68 0.16 25.39
N ARG A 281 -7.05 -0.03 24.23
CA ARG A 281 -5.70 0.46 23.91
C ARG A 281 -5.72 1.24 22.59
N PRO A 282 -6.37 2.41 22.51
CA PRO A 282 -6.53 3.11 21.25
C PRO A 282 -5.16 3.58 20.73
N VAL A 283 -4.99 3.57 19.40
CA VAL A 283 -3.77 4.06 18.74
C VAL A 283 -4.11 5.03 17.61
N GLY A 284 -3.23 6.01 17.39
CA GLY A 284 -3.30 6.90 16.24
C GLY A 284 -2.68 6.30 14.97
N LYS A 285 -3.08 6.84 13.81
CA LYS A 285 -2.45 6.55 12.51
C LYS A 285 -1.15 7.35 12.36
N GLY A 286 -0.10 6.74 11.81
CA GLY A 286 1.22 7.35 11.64
C GLY A 286 1.85 7.72 12.98
N TRP A 287 2.18 9.00 13.14
CA TRP A 287 2.73 9.56 14.39
C TRP A 287 1.68 10.28 15.26
N LYS A 288 0.40 10.12 14.96
CA LYS A 288 -0.67 10.79 15.70
C LYS A 288 -0.91 10.09 17.03
N GLU A 289 -1.39 10.84 18.01
CA GLU A 289 -1.96 10.29 19.23
C GLU A 289 -3.26 9.51 18.92
N PRO A 290 -3.68 8.59 19.78
CA PRO A 290 -3.04 8.09 21.01
C PRO A 290 -1.84 7.15 20.78
N GLU A 291 -0.94 7.05 21.77
CA GLU A 291 0.32 6.27 21.71
C GLU A 291 1.17 6.59 20.45
N PRO A 292 1.64 7.84 20.29
CA PRO A 292 2.38 8.28 19.11
C PRO A 292 3.73 7.56 19.01
N LEU A 293 4.08 7.13 17.81
CA LEU A 293 5.41 6.59 17.53
C LEU A 293 6.47 7.70 17.52
N GLU A 294 7.68 7.37 17.94
CA GLU A 294 8.83 8.26 17.83
C GLU A 294 9.13 8.56 16.36
N LYS A 295 9.36 9.83 16.05
CA LYS A 295 9.76 10.22 14.70
C LYS A 295 11.09 9.56 14.34
N PRO A 296 11.27 9.09 13.09
CA PRO A 296 12.50 8.43 12.68
C PRO A 296 13.69 9.39 12.75
N SER A 297 14.86 8.87 13.14
CA SER A 297 16.12 9.62 13.13
C SER A 297 16.62 9.76 11.69
N ARG A 298 16.14 10.80 11.00
CA ARG A 298 16.60 11.13 9.64
C ARG A 298 17.57 12.32 9.72
N PRO A 299 18.69 12.30 8.96
CA PRO A 299 19.46 13.52 8.78
C PRO A 299 18.51 14.57 8.20
N LYS A 300 18.56 15.80 8.73
CA LYS A 300 17.80 16.90 8.14
C LYS A 300 18.34 17.08 6.73
N THR A 301 17.65 16.54 5.73
CA THR A 301 17.86 16.90 4.33
C THR A 301 17.53 18.37 4.24
N SER A 302 18.56 19.21 4.41
CA SER A 302 18.46 20.63 4.14
C SER A 302 18.01 20.72 2.69
N PHE A 303 16.81 21.27 2.48
CA PHE A 303 16.12 21.58 1.23
C PHE A 303 16.97 22.43 0.26
N ASN A 304 18.17 21.99 -0.07
CA ASN A 304 19.07 22.65 -1.01
C ASN A 304 18.70 22.31 -2.46
N TRP A 305 17.86 21.29 -2.70
CA TRP A 305 17.44 20.97 -4.07
C TRP A 305 16.39 21.93 -4.62
N PHE A 306 15.47 22.52 -3.85
CA PHE A 306 14.59 23.55 -4.43
C PHE A 306 15.26 24.94 -4.42
N VAL A 307 16.08 25.21 -3.41
CA VAL A 307 16.67 26.53 -3.20
C VAL A 307 17.92 26.75 -4.07
N ASN A 308 18.71 25.72 -4.40
CA ASN A 308 19.84 25.88 -5.33
C ASN A 308 19.45 26.18 -6.78
N PRO A 309 18.55 25.44 -7.45
CA PRO A 309 18.16 25.72 -8.83
C PRO A 309 17.46 27.06 -8.93
N LEU A 310 16.58 27.43 -7.98
CA LEU A 310 15.98 28.76 -7.95
C LEU A 310 17.02 29.86 -7.71
N LYS A 311 18.00 29.68 -6.81
CA LYS A 311 19.10 30.64 -6.64
C LYS A 311 19.96 30.75 -7.90
N THR A 312 20.25 29.65 -8.58
CA THR A 312 21.00 29.68 -9.85
C THR A 312 20.18 30.29 -10.97
N PHE A 313 18.88 30.03 -11.05
CA PHE A 313 17.99 30.57 -12.10
C PHE A 313 17.77 32.07 -11.89
N VAL A 314 17.52 32.50 -10.66
CA VAL A 314 17.51 33.91 -10.27
C VAL A 314 18.86 34.54 -10.53
N PHE A 315 19.99 33.92 -10.17
CA PHE A 315 21.32 34.48 -10.45
C PHE A 315 21.61 34.59 -11.97
N PHE A 316 21.22 33.60 -12.77
CA PHE A 316 21.44 33.59 -14.22
C PHE A 316 20.56 34.61 -14.94
N ILE A 317 19.28 34.67 -14.59
CA ILE A 317 18.33 35.67 -15.11
C ILE A 317 18.75 37.06 -14.65
N TRP A 318 19.14 37.23 -13.39
CA TRP A 318 19.60 38.51 -12.85
C TRP A 318 20.89 38.98 -13.52
N ARG A 319 21.88 38.11 -13.76
CA ARG A 319 23.13 38.53 -14.43
C ARG A 319 22.92 38.94 -15.89
N ARG A 320 22.03 38.26 -16.62
CA ARG A 320 21.89 38.45 -18.07
C ARG A 320 20.76 39.39 -18.47
N TYR A 321 19.67 39.43 -17.72
CA TYR A 321 18.45 40.18 -18.07
C TYR A 321 18.19 41.39 -17.18
N TRP A 322 18.95 41.63 -16.10
CA TRP A 322 18.79 42.84 -15.27
C TRP A 322 18.86 44.14 -16.08
N ARG A 323 19.78 44.22 -17.05
CA ARG A 323 19.88 45.40 -17.94
C ARG A 323 18.62 45.59 -18.81
N ILE A 324 18.04 44.49 -19.30
CA ILE A 324 16.82 44.51 -20.13
C ILE A 324 15.62 44.88 -19.27
N LEU A 325 15.54 44.34 -18.05
CA LEU A 325 14.46 44.60 -17.10
C LEU A 325 14.46 46.07 -16.65
N VAL A 326 15.63 46.64 -16.37
CA VAL A 326 15.78 48.07 -16.04
C VAL A 326 15.39 48.95 -17.22
N LEU A 327 15.74 48.57 -18.45
CA LEU A 327 15.40 49.33 -19.66
C LEU A 327 13.89 49.30 -19.95
N LEU A 328 13.23 48.15 -19.75
CA LEU A 328 11.77 48.02 -19.84
C LEU A 328 11.05 48.83 -18.75
N LEU A 329 11.57 48.85 -17.52
CA LEU A 329 11.02 49.66 -16.44
C LEU A 329 11.11 51.16 -16.75
N LEU A 330 12.23 51.60 -17.30
CA LEU A 330 12.44 53.00 -17.67
C LEU A 330 11.54 53.40 -18.85
N LEU A 331 11.39 52.53 -19.85
CA LEU A 331 10.44 52.72 -20.94
C LEU A 331 8.99 52.83 -20.42
N ALA A 332 8.60 51.94 -19.49
CA ALA A 332 7.29 51.94 -18.87
C ALA A 332 7.01 53.26 -18.12
N LEU A 333 7.98 53.75 -17.34
CA LEU A 333 7.88 55.03 -16.65
C LEU A 333 7.75 56.21 -17.62
N VAL A 334 8.50 56.21 -18.72
CA VAL A 334 8.38 57.25 -19.76
C VAL A 334 7.00 57.20 -20.43
N THR A 335 6.47 56.01 -20.75
CA THR A 335 5.12 55.89 -21.30
C THR A 335 4.05 56.37 -20.32
N VAL A 336 4.16 56.04 -19.04
CA VAL A 336 3.22 56.53 -18.01
C VAL A 336 3.31 58.05 -17.86
N PHE A 337 4.53 58.61 -17.88
CA PHE A 337 4.75 60.05 -17.84
C PHE A 337 4.11 60.75 -19.04
N LEU A 338 4.31 60.24 -20.26
CA LEU A 338 3.70 60.82 -21.46
C LEU A 338 2.17 60.74 -21.42
N LEU A 339 1.60 59.62 -20.97
CA LEU A 339 0.15 59.49 -20.80
C LEU A 339 -0.41 60.51 -19.80
N LEU A 340 0.28 60.73 -18.67
CA LEU A 340 -0.10 61.74 -17.68
C LEU A 340 -0.02 63.17 -18.26
N VAL A 341 1.02 63.46 -19.04
CA VAL A 341 1.14 64.76 -19.73
C VAL A 341 -0.01 64.96 -20.71
N PHE A 342 -0.29 64.00 -21.59
CA PHE A 342 -1.42 64.11 -22.52
C PHE A 342 -2.79 64.18 -21.83
N TYR A 343 -2.94 63.52 -20.68
CA TYR A 343 -4.15 63.59 -19.87
C TYR A 343 -4.33 64.97 -19.20
N THR A 344 -3.25 65.64 -18.79
CA THR A 344 -3.31 66.93 -18.08
C THR A 344 -3.33 68.15 -19.01
N ILE A 345 -2.86 68.02 -20.26
CA ILE A 345 -2.82 69.10 -21.26
C ILE A 345 -4.20 69.76 -21.53
N PRO A 346 -5.32 69.02 -21.73
CA PRO A 346 -6.62 69.64 -21.99
C PRO A 346 -7.10 70.52 -20.82
N GLY A 347 -6.83 70.10 -19.58
CA GLY A 347 -7.18 70.85 -18.37
C GLY A 347 -6.42 72.16 -18.27
N GLN A 348 -5.10 72.15 -18.50
CA GLN A 348 -4.28 73.36 -18.42
C GLN A 348 -4.51 74.35 -19.58
N ILE A 349 -4.77 73.85 -20.79
CA ILE A 349 -5.15 74.71 -21.93
C ILE A 349 -6.47 75.42 -21.63
N SER A 350 -7.44 74.74 -21.00
CA SER A 350 -8.71 75.37 -20.64
C SER A 350 -8.53 76.51 -19.63
N GLU A 351 -7.72 76.35 -18.59
CA GLU A 351 -7.47 77.41 -17.59
C GLU A 351 -6.76 78.63 -18.17
N VAL A 352 -5.83 78.44 -19.11
CA VAL A 352 -5.13 79.55 -19.78
C VAL A 352 -6.05 80.30 -20.74
N ILE A 353 -6.89 79.60 -21.50
CA ILE A 353 -7.88 80.21 -22.39
C ILE A 353 -8.96 80.97 -21.59
N PHE A 354 -9.47 80.39 -20.51
CA PHE A 354 -10.48 81.06 -19.67
C PHE A 354 -9.90 82.23 -18.85
N ARG A 355 -8.62 82.21 -18.46
CA ARG A 355 -7.96 83.39 -17.84
C ARG A 355 -7.78 84.58 -18.79
N LEU A 356 -7.58 84.31 -20.08
CA LEU A 356 -7.45 85.35 -21.11
C LEU A 356 -8.78 86.02 -21.46
N LEU A 357 -9.90 85.33 -21.21
CA LEU A 357 -11.27 85.83 -21.44
C LEU A 357 -11.83 86.68 -20.29
N HIS A 358 -11.18 86.70 -19.13
CA HIS A 358 -11.66 87.39 -17.92
C HIS A 358 -10.78 88.59 -17.49
N LYS A 359 -9.96 89.13 -18.39
CA LYS A 359 -9.11 90.30 -18.13
C LYS A 359 -9.50 91.51 -18.96
#